data_AF-A0A8I1Y7T2-F1
#
_entry.id   AF-A0A8I1Y7T2-F1
#
_cell.length_a   1.000
_cell.length_b   1.000
_cell.length_c   1.000
_cell.angle_alpha   90.00
_cell.angle_beta   90.00
_cell.angle_gamma   90.00
#
_symmetry.space_group_name_H-M   'P 1'
#
loop_
_entity.id
_entity.type
_entity.pdbx_description
1 polymer ?
#
loop_
_entity_poly.entity_id
_entity_poly.type
_entity_poly.pdbx_seq_one_letter_code
_entity_poly.pdbx_strand_id
1 'polypeptide(L)'
;MAYGQMEKLLIKAILEPDFGKELISQGRSAGARYGSDQGEAAALSELLANDGAGLAAVLSVIDTAIDARLSLGLFGRLPHELGGGDPKQHQPAGHVAPMSAHTG
;
A
#
# COMPACT_ATOMS: atom_id res chain seq x y z
N MET A 1 -19.62 8.00 12.20
CA MET A 1 -20.25 7.46 10.97
C MET A 1 -19.92 5.98 10.92
N ALA A 2 -20.90 5.09 10.78
CA ALA A 2 -20.64 3.66 10.68
C ALA A 2 -20.38 3.31 9.21
N TYR A 3 -19.27 2.63 8.94
CA TYR A 3 -19.02 2.07 7.61
C TYR A 3 -20.12 1.08 7.24
N GLY A 4 -20.57 1.12 5.99
CA GLY A 4 -21.39 0.08 5.39
C GLY A 4 -20.62 -1.23 5.27
N GLN A 5 -21.33 -2.30 4.93
CA GLN A 5 -20.75 -3.64 4.92
C GLN A 5 -19.67 -3.78 3.84
N MET A 6 -19.82 -3.13 2.69
CA MET A 6 -18.89 -3.20 1.58
C MET A 6 -17.58 -2.50 1.95
N GLU A 7 -17.66 -1.33 2.60
CA GLU A 7 -16.45 -0.65 3.07
C GLU A 7 -15.73 -1.48 4.14
N LYS A 8 -16.48 -2.12 5.06
CA LYS A 8 -15.87 -3.05 6.02
C LYS A 8 -15.17 -4.22 5.34
N LEU A 9 -15.77 -4.75 4.27
CA LEU A 9 -15.19 -5.85 3.50
C LEU A 9 -13.89 -5.42 2.80
N LEU A 10 -13.88 -4.23 2.19
CA LEU A 10 -12.70 -3.67 1.52
C LEU A 10 -11.59 -3.35 2.53
N ILE A 11 -11.95 -2.80 3.69
CA ILE A 11 -10.99 -2.58 4.80
C ILE A 11 -10.43 -3.93 5.26
N LYS A 12 -11.26 -4.96 5.39
CA LYS A 12 -10.79 -6.30 5.74
C LYS A 12 -9.84 -6.85 4.68
N ALA A 13 -10.13 -6.69 3.39
CA ALA A 13 -9.24 -7.11 2.30
C ALA A 13 -7.89 -6.40 2.31
N ILE A 14 -7.83 -5.17 2.81
CA ILE A 14 -6.57 -4.42 3.00
C ILE A 14 -5.78 -4.97 4.19
N LEU A 15 -6.46 -5.24 5.31
CA LEU A 15 -5.81 -5.68 6.55
C LEU A 15 -5.43 -7.17 6.52
N GLU A 16 -6.15 -7.96 5.73
CA GLU A 16 -5.97 -9.41 5.58
C GLU A 16 -5.75 -9.74 4.10
N PRO A 17 -4.49 -9.72 3.60
CA PRO A 17 -4.20 -9.90 2.18
C PRO A 17 -4.72 -11.22 1.60
N ASP A 18 -4.72 -12.29 2.39
CA ASP A 18 -5.24 -13.59 1.96
C ASP A 18 -6.76 -13.59 1.81
N PHE A 19 -7.48 -12.87 2.68
CA PHE A 19 -8.91 -12.62 2.49
C PHE A 19 -9.15 -11.79 1.22
N GLY A 20 -8.32 -10.78 0.94
CA GLY A 20 -8.40 -10.00 -0.30
C GLY A 20 -8.25 -10.86 -1.56
N LYS A 21 -7.26 -11.77 -1.57
CA LYS A 21 -7.08 -12.74 -2.67
C LYS A 21 -8.28 -13.67 -2.79
N GLU A 22 -8.78 -14.20 -1.68
CA GLU A 22 -9.97 -15.05 -1.67
C GLU A 22 -11.17 -14.31 -2.25
N LEU A 23 -11.43 -13.10 -1.79
CA LEU A 23 -12.52 -12.24 -2.24
C LEU A 23 -12.46 -12.02 -3.77
N ILE A 24 -11.28 -11.68 -4.30
CA ILE A 24 -11.08 -11.48 -5.74
C ILE A 24 -11.28 -12.80 -6.51
N SER A 25 -10.76 -13.92 -5.98
CA SER A 25 -10.89 -15.23 -6.61
C SER A 25 -12.35 -15.70 -6.73
N GLN A 26 -13.22 -15.27 -5.82
CA GLN A 26 -14.65 -15.57 -5.87
C GLN A 26 -15.37 -14.79 -6.98
N GLY A 27 -14.81 -13.68 -7.46
CA GLY A 27 -15.36 -12.88 -8.56
C GLY A 27 -16.83 -12.54 -8.35
N ARG A 28 -17.67 -12.83 -9.34
CA ARG A 28 -19.12 -12.57 -9.29
C ARG A 28 -19.84 -13.29 -8.14
N SER A 29 -19.31 -14.40 -7.64
CA SER A 29 -19.96 -15.17 -6.56
C SER A 29 -19.81 -14.53 -5.17
N ALA A 30 -18.90 -13.56 -5.02
CA ALA A 30 -18.63 -12.93 -3.73
C ALA A 30 -19.83 -12.11 -3.21
N GLY A 31 -20.60 -11.48 -4.12
CA GLY A 31 -21.81 -10.72 -3.75
C GLY A 31 -22.82 -11.55 -2.96
N ALA A 32 -23.07 -12.79 -3.38
CA ALA A 32 -24.00 -13.69 -2.69
C ALA A 32 -23.51 -14.14 -1.31
N ARG A 33 -22.19 -14.11 -1.07
CA ARG A 33 -21.57 -14.51 0.18
C ARG A 33 -21.40 -13.38 1.17
N TYR A 34 -21.15 -12.17 0.67
CA TYR A 34 -20.62 -11.08 1.47
C TYR A 34 -21.49 -9.82 1.46
N GLY A 35 -22.43 -9.68 0.52
CA GLY A 35 -23.38 -8.57 0.51
C GLY A 35 -24.37 -8.68 1.67
N SER A 36 -24.69 -7.56 2.32
CA SER A 36 -25.70 -7.52 3.39
C SER A 36 -27.13 -7.34 2.86
N ASP A 37 -27.28 -6.76 1.67
CA ASP A 37 -28.54 -6.63 0.96
C ASP A 37 -28.40 -6.89 -0.55
N GLN A 38 -29.51 -6.92 -1.28
CA GLN A 38 -29.51 -7.20 -2.72
C GLN A 38 -28.75 -6.17 -3.55
N GLY A 39 -28.82 -4.88 -3.20
CA GLY A 39 -28.14 -3.82 -3.93
C GLY A 39 -26.63 -3.92 -3.75
N GLU A 40 -26.19 -4.15 -2.52
CA GLU A 40 -24.79 -4.34 -2.19
C GLU A 40 -24.21 -5.63 -2.79
N ALA A 41 -24.95 -6.73 -2.73
CA ALA A 41 -24.54 -7.98 -3.37
C ALA A 41 -24.33 -7.78 -4.88
N ALA A 42 -25.24 -7.07 -5.56
CA ALA A 42 -25.11 -6.77 -6.98
C ALA A 42 -23.88 -5.90 -7.28
N ALA A 43 -23.69 -4.82 -6.51
CA ALA A 43 -22.54 -3.93 -6.67
C ALA A 43 -21.20 -4.65 -6.46
N LEU A 44 -21.10 -5.50 -5.43
CA LEU A 44 -19.89 -6.28 -5.15
C LEU A 44 -19.63 -7.32 -6.25
N SER A 45 -20.67 -8.02 -6.70
CA SER A 45 -20.58 -8.96 -7.82
C SER A 45 -20.12 -8.28 -9.11
N GLU A 46 -20.60 -7.08 -9.39
CA GLU A 46 -20.25 -6.32 -10.59
C GLU A 46 -18.83 -5.74 -10.51
N LEU A 47 -18.46 -5.17 -9.37
CA LEU A 47 -17.11 -4.68 -9.09
C LEU A 47 -16.08 -5.80 -9.30
N LEU A 48 -16.30 -6.97 -8.73
CA LEU A 48 -15.34 -8.08 -8.82
C LEU A 48 -15.36 -8.77 -10.19
N ALA A 49 -16.50 -8.77 -10.89
CA ALA A 49 -16.60 -9.34 -12.23
C ALA A 49 -15.89 -8.49 -13.29
N ASN A 50 -15.91 -7.16 -13.15
CA ASN A 50 -15.36 -6.25 -14.16
C ASN A 50 -14.00 -5.68 -13.75
N ASP A 51 -13.82 -5.36 -12.47
CA ASP A 51 -12.66 -4.61 -11.97
C ASP A 51 -11.90 -5.36 -10.85
N GLY A 52 -12.06 -6.69 -10.75
CA GLY A 52 -11.31 -7.49 -9.78
C GLY A 52 -9.79 -7.33 -9.90
N ALA A 53 -9.28 -7.15 -11.11
CA ALA A 53 -7.87 -6.84 -11.36
C ALA A 53 -7.47 -5.44 -10.87
N GLY A 54 -8.36 -4.46 -11.01
CA GLY A 54 -8.17 -3.11 -10.46
C GLY A 54 -8.12 -3.12 -8.94
N LEU A 55 -9.03 -3.87 -8.30
CA LEU A 55 -9.01 -4.08 -6.86
C LEU A 55 -7.70 -4.77 -6.41
N ALA A 56 -7.26 -5.81 -7.12
CA ALA A 56 -5.99 -6.49 -6.85
C ALA A 56 -4.79 -5.52 -6.91
N ALA A 57 -4.76 -4.64 -7.93
CA ALA A 57 -3.72 -3.64 -8.07
C ALA A 57 -3.71 -2.64 -6.91
N VAL A 58 -4.89 -2.15 -6.49
CA VAL A 58 -5.02 -1.25 -5.34
C VAL A 58 -4.52 -1.92 -4.06
N LEU A 59 -4.93 -3.16 -3.79
CA LEU A 59 -4.47 -3.91 -2.61
C LEU A 59 -2.95 -4.11 -2.62
N SER A 60 -2.37 -4.44 -3.78
CA SER A 60 -0.91 -4.59 -3.95
C SER A 60 -0.13 -3.30 -3.67
N VAL A 61 -0.64 -2.14 -4.14
CA VAL A 61 -0.04 -0.83 -3.86
C VAL A 61 -0.07 -0.52 -2.36
N ILE A 62 -1.19 -0.80 -1.68
CA ILE A 62 -1.32 -0.55 -0.25
C ILE A 62 -0.37 -1.44 0.55
N ASP A 63 -0.29 -2.73 0.22
CA ASP A 63 0.62 -3.69 0.84
C ASP A 63 2.08 -3.25 0.69
N THR A 64 2.48 -2.87 -0.53
CA THR A 64 3.82 -2.33 -0.82
C THR A 64 4.11 -1.05 -0.03
N ALA A 65 3.13 -0.15 0.11
CA ALA A 65 3.29 1.08 0.87
C ALA A 65 3.46 0.83 2.38
N ILE A 66 2.75 -0.18 2.92
CA ILE A 66 2.92 -0.63 4.30
C ILE A 66 4.33 -1.21 4.46
N ASP A 67 4.73 -2.16 3.62
CA ASP A 67 6.06 -2.80 3.67
C ASP A 67 7.22 -1.80 3.56
N ALA A 68 7.11 -0.81 2.67
CA ALA A 68 8.09 0.25 2.54
C ALA A 68 8.21 1.05 3.85
N ARG A 69 7.07 1.37 4.49
CA ARG A 69 7.05 2.11 5.75
C ARG A 69 7.62 1.29 6.91
N LEU A 70 7.35 -0.01 6.94
CA LEU A 70 7.95 -0.96 7.90
C LEU A 70 9.47 -1.02 7.72
N SER A 71 9.94 -1.15 6.47
CA SER A 71 11.36 -1.21 6.12
C SER A 71 12.11 0.07 6.48
N LEU A 72 11.43 1.22 6.43
CA LEU A 72 11.96 2.52 6.86
C LEU A 72 11.88 2.75 8.38
N GLY A 73 11.35 1.79 9.15
CA GLY A 73 11.22 1.91 10.61
C GLY A 73 10.21 2.98 11.06
N LEU A 74 9.28 3.38 10.21
CA LEU A 74 8.35 4.51 10.44
C LEU A 74 7.06 4.09 11.17
N PHE A 75 7.14 3.08 12.05
CA PHE A 75 6.03 2.67 12.90
C PHE A 75 5.54 3.85 13.77
N GLY A 76 4.24 4.14 13.71
CA GLY A 76 3.60 5.15 14.58
C GLY A 76 3.77 6.62 14.15
N ARG A 77 4.66 6.95 13.21
CA ARG A 77 4.81 8.34 12.69
C ARG A 77 3.88 8.60 11.52
N LEU A 78 2.91 9.50 11.66
CA LEU A 78 2.03 9.94 10.55
C LEU A 78 2.88 10.43 9.35
N PRO A 79 2.36 10.37 8.11
CA PRO A 79 3.12 10.76 6.90
C PRO A 79 3.70 12.18 6.96
N HIS A 80 3.13 13.05 7.81
CA HIS A 80 3.52 14.44 8.00
C HIS A 80 4.56 14.63 9.12
N GLU A 81 4.88 13.56 9.86
CA GLU A 81 5.90 13.54 10.93
C GLU A 81 7.25 13.00 10.46
N LEU A 82 7.45 12.95 9.14
CA LEU A 82 8.78 13.11 8.56
C LEU A 82 9.22 14.53 8.87
N GLY A 83 9.68 14.73 10.11
CA GLY A 83 10.04 16.03 10.64
C GLY A 83 10.95 16.79 9.68
N GLY A 84 10.83 18.12 9.72
CA GLY A 84 11.82 19.04 9.20
C GLY A 84 13.18 18.78 9.86
N GLY A 85 13.84 17.73 9.38
CA GLY A 85 15.26 17.53 9.58
C GLY A 85 15.91 18.65 8.81
N ASP A 86 16.44 19.63 9.53
CA ASP A 86 17.47 20.52 9.02
C ASP A 86 18.39 19.73 8.08
N PRO A 87 18.65 20.20 6.86
CA PRO A 87 19.67 19.62 6.02
C PRO A 87 21.03 19.92 6.67
N LYS A 88 21.40 19.14 7.69
CA LYS A 88 22.80 19.02 8.11
C LYS A 88 23.50 18.24 7.01
N GLN A 89 23.87 19.03 6.00
CA GLN A 89 24.95 18.82 5.05
C GLN A 89 25.81 17.62 5.44
N HIS A 90 25.61 16.51 4.74
CA HIS A 90 26.64 15.48 4.65
C HIS A 90 27.79 16.13 3.87
N GLN A 91 28.73 16.74 4.59
CA GLN A 91 30.00 17.16 4.03
C GLN A 91 30.71 15.91 3.49
N PRO A 92 31.22 15.93 2.25
CA PRO A 92 32.11 14.88 1.78
C PRO A 92 33.45 15.05 2.50
N ALA A 93 33.71 14.20 3.48
CA ALA A 93 35.05 14.05 4.04
C ALA A 93 35.91 13.31 3.01
N GLY A 94 36.77 14.03 2.29
CA GLY A 94 37.77 13.41 1.43
C GLY A 94 38.27 14.26 0.26
N HIS A 95 38.64 15.51 0.51
CA HIS A 95 39.49 16.25 -0.42
C HIS A 95 40.93 15.74 -0.26
N VAL A 96 41.37 14.82 -1.12
CA VAL A 96 42.80 14.49 -1.27
C VAL A 96 43.27 15.18 -2.55
N ALA A 97 44.26 16.06 -2.38
CA ALA A 97 44.87 16.89 -3.41
C ALA A 97 45.50 16.07 -4.56
N PRO A 98 45.62 16.62 -5.79
CA PRO A 98 46.29 15.95 -6.89
C PRO A 98 47.80 15.87 -6.64
N MET A 99 48.37 14.66 -6.64
CA MET A 99 49.81 14.47 -6.73
C MET A 99 50.25 14.61 -8.18
N SER A 100 50.98 15.68 -8.47
CA SER A 100 51.77 15.83 -9.69
C SER A 100 52.87 14.77 -9.72
N ALA A 101 52.82 13.84 -10.67
CA ALA A 101 53.92 12.94 -10.97
C ALA A 101 54.95 13.69 -11.84
N HIS A 102 56.12 13.97 -11.27
CA HIS A 102 57.29 14.45 -11.99
C HIS A 102 58.51 13.67 -11.52
N THR A 103 58.97 12.71 -12.34
CA THR A 103 60.35 12.19 -12.39
C THR A 103 60.45 11.20 -13.54
N GLY A 104 61.37 11.47 -14.48
CA GLY A 104 61.75 10.59 -15.58
C GLY A 104 62.09 11.36 -16.83
#